data_AF-A0A0M8P2V0-F1
#
_entry.id   AF-A0A0M8P2V0-F1
#
_cell.length_a   1.000
_cell.length_b   1.000
_cell.length_c   1.000
_cell.angle_alpha   90.00
_cell.angle_beta   90.00
_cell.angle_gamma   90.00
#
_symmetry.space_group_name_H-M   'P 1'
#
loop_
_entity.id
_entity.type
_entity.pdbx_description
1 polymer ?
#
loop_
_entity_poly.entity_id
_entity_poly.type
_entity_poly.pdbx_seq_one_letter_code
_entity_poly.pdbx_strand_id
1 'polypeptide(L)'
;MSNAHRAFIGDMMIIRATTDIPKNTELTIWYLLPDPANQPMDFRHWGFECCCAMCADARATEPRVLWTRTRQREQIAMALEDKCHERAEILIERLAETYLRPLEQALRLGLWEPLTLIAGVYDGLKQQDEAREAVSRALAAVGFVIQGGVEGPLVVKKWGLVMDNLVVAWMILGKSLLKVAPERAIQAERYARMAYLISVGEEASFDATYGMSLKVATAHASFDGQVEGQVEGWVV
;
A
#
# COMPACT_ATOMS: atom_id res chain seq x y z
N MET A 1 -10.68 -9.83 -9.83
CA MET A 1 -9.38 -9.26 -9.42
C MET A 1 -8.33 -10.34 -9.64
N SER A 2 -7.08 -9.93 -9.83
CA SER A 2 -5.96 -10.86 -9.99
C SER A 2 -5.76 -11.71 -8.74
N ASN A 3 -5.50 -13.01 -8.90
CA ASN A 3 -5.17 -13.92 -7.81
C ASN A 3 -3.71 -14.41 -7.89
N ALA A 4 -2.97 -14.00 -8.91
CA ALA A 4 -1.53 -14.18 -9.01
C ALA A 4 -0.83 -12.87 -9.41
N HIS A 5 0.48 -12.81 -9.19
CA HIS A 5 1.35 -11.71 -9.60
C HIS A 5 2.49 -12.26 -10.45
N ARG A 6 2.91 -11.51 -11.47
CA ARG A 6 4.09 -11.84 -12.27
C ARG A 6 5.25 -10.94 -11.88
N ALA A 7 6.42 -11.52 -11.71
CA ALA A 7 7.67 -10.82 -11.52
C ALA A 7 8.70 -11.34 -12.53
N PHE A 8 9.75 -10.56 -12.78
CA PHE A 8 10.82 -10.92 -13.70
C PHE A 8 12.17 -10.84 -12.98
N ILE A 9 12.97 -11.89 -13.10
CA ILE A 9 14.38 -11.91 -12.69
C ILE A 9 15.20 -12.17 -13.95
N GLY A 10 15.79 -11.10 -14.49
CA GLY A 10 16.41 -11.16 -15.82
C GLY A 10 15.37 -11.53 -16.88
N ASP A 11 15.59 -12.67 -17.55
CA ASP A 11 14.69 -13.23 -18.57
C ASP A 11 13.71 -14.29 -18.02
N MET A 12 13.79 -14.62 -16.73
CA MET A 12 12.88 -15.58 -16.09
C MET A 12 11.62 -14.88 -15.56
N MET A 13 10.45 -15.32 -16.04
CA MET A 13 9.16 -14.91 -15.50
C MET A 13 8.74 -15.86 -14.36
N ILE A 14 8.42 -15.29 -13.20
CA ILE A 14 7.90 -16.02 -12.04
C ILE A 14 6.46 -15.57 -11.80
N ILE A 15 5.55 -16.53 -11.67
CA ILE A 15 4.16 -16.27 -11.30
C ILE A 15 3.91 -16.84 -9.90
N ARG A 16 3.48 -15.99 -8.96
CA ARG A 16 3.15 -16.39 -7.59
C ARG A 16 1.68 -16.14 -7.31
N ALA A 17 1.04 -17.07 -6.62
CA ALA A 17 -0.28 -16.83 -6.04
C ALA A 17 -0.17 -15.68 -5.02
N THR A 18 -1.11 -14.73 -5.07
CA THR A 18 -1.19 -13.63 -4.11
C THR A 18 -2.22 -13.89 -3.03
N THR A 19 -3.05 -14.93 -3.17
CA THR A 19 -4.08 -15.30 -2.22
C THR A 19 -4.27 -16.82 -2.27
N ASP A 20 -5.02 -17.38 -1.32
CA ASP A 20 -5.40 -18.78 -1.40
C ASP A 20 -6.30 -19.00 -2.62
N ILE A 21 -5.91 -19.91 -3.50
CA ILE A 21 -6.62 -20.19 -4.76
C ILE A 21 -7.27 -21.58 -4.64
N PRO A 22 -8.61 -21.66 -4.55
CA PRO A 22 -9.31 -22.94 -4.54
C PRO A 22 -9.03 -23.75 -5.81
N LYS A 23 -9.11 -25.08 -5.69
CA LYS A 23 -8.97 -25.98 -6.83
C LYS A 23 -9.93 -25.59 -7.96
N ASN A 24 -9.47 -25.68 -9.21
CA ASN A 24 -10.22 -25.36 -10.43
C ASN A 24 -10.64 -23.88 -10.54
N THR A 25 -10.00 -22.98 -9.80
CA THR A 25 -10.17 -21.53 -10.01
C THR A 25 -9.21 -21.06 -11.10
N GLU A 26 -9.69 -20.23 -12.02
CA GLU A 26 -8.87 -19.61 -13.07
C GLU A 26 -7.74 -18.77 -12.45
N LEU A 27 -6.52 -18.93 -12.96
CA LEU A 27 -5.39 -18.07 -12.59
C LEU A 27 -5.46 -16.79 -13.41
N THR A 28 -5.43 -15.65 -12.73
CA THR A 28 -5.52 -14.33 -13.34
C THR A 28 -4.35 -13.47 -12.89
N ILE A 29 -3.78 -12.71 -13.84
CA ILE A 29 -2.73 -11.71 -13.63
C ILE A 29 -3.17 -10.37 -14.25
N TRP A 30 -2.72 -9.23 -13.71
CA TRP A 30 -2.96 -7.96 -14.41
C TRP A 30 -2.09 -7.85 -15.64
N TYR A 31 -2.67 -7.45 -16.76
CA TYR A 31 -1.90 -7.18 -17.96
C TYR A 31 -1.27 -5.79 -17.93
N LEU A 32 -2.01 -4.81 -17.39
CA LEU A 32 -1.58 -3.44 -17.12
C LEU A 32 -1.56 -3.20 -15.62
N LEU A 33 -0.59 -2.44 -15.12
CA LEU A 33 -0.57 -2.02 -13.72
C LEU A 33 -1.81 -1.16 -13.44
N PRO A 34 -2.62 -1.49 -12.41
CA PRO A 34 -3.75 -0.64 -12.05
C PRO A 34 -3.25 0.75 -11.60
N ASP A 35 -3.68 1.79 -12.31
CA ASP A 35 -3.45 3.19 -11.95
C ASP A 35 -4.79 3.94 -12.00
N PRO A 36 -5.15 4.75 -10.98
CA PRO A 36 -6.34 5.60 -11.02
C PRO A 36 -6.47 6.47 -12.28
N ALA A 37 -5.34 6.90 -12.89
CA ALA A 37 -5.33 7.68 -14.12
C ALA A 37 -5.66 6.85 -15.37
N ASN A 38 -5.47 5.53 -15.31
CA ASN A 38 -5.67 4.60 -16.42
C ASN A 38 -6.97 3.77 -16.27
N GLN A 39 -7.96 4.29 -15.55
CA GLN A 39 -9.25 3.64 -15.34
C GLN A 39 -10.38 4.23 -16.22
N PRO A 40 -11.22 3.40 -16.85
CA PRO A 40 -11.12 1.94 -16.94
C PRO A 40 -9.93 1.52 -17.82
N MET A 41 -9.33 0.37 -17.51
CA MET A 41 -8.21 -0.16 -18.30
C MET A 41 -8.66 -0.45 -19.74
N ASP A 42 -7.90 0.06 -20.71
CA ASP A 42 -8.17 -0.12 -22.14
C ASP A 42 -7.46 -1.36 -22.69
N PHE A 43 -8.25 -2.36 -23.06
CA PHE A 43 -7.79 -3.61 -23.65
C PHE A 43 -8.28 -3.81 -25.09
N ARG A 44 -8.74 -2.74 -25.77
CA ARG A 44 -9.28 -2.83 -27.14
C ARG A 44 -8.26 -3.39 -28.14
N HIS A 45 -6.97 -3.12 -27.93
CA HIS A 45 -5.89 -3.70 -28.74
C HIS A 45 -5.77 -5.23 -28.63
N TRP A 46 -6.32 -5.84 -27.57
CA TRP A 46 -6.41 -7.28 -27.37
C TRP A 46 -7.80 -7.86 -27.67
N GLY A 47 -8.73 -7.03 -28.16
CA GLY A 47 -10.04 -7.48 -28.61
C GLY A 47 -11.03 -7.85 -27.49
N PHE A 48 -10.83 -7.37 -26.25
CA PHE A 48 -11.80 -7.57 -25.17
C PHE A 48 -11.98 -6.32 -24.30
N GLU A 49 -13.09 -6.28 -23.56
CA GLU A 49 -13.37 -5.26 -22.55
C GLU A 49 -13.33 -5.89 -21.15
N CYS A 50 -12.60 -5.27 -20.21
CA CYS A 50 -12.50 -5.80 -18.85
C CYS A 50 -13.78 -5.53 -18.05
N CYS A 51 -14.41 -6.59 -17.55
CA CYS A 51 -15.62 -6.54 -16.71
C CYS A 51 -15.33 -6.63 -15.21
N CYS A 52 -14.07 -6.52 -14.77
CA CYS A 52 -13.75 -6.60 -13.34
C CYS A 52 -14.40 -5.46 -12.55
N ALA A 53 -14.60 -5.66 -11.24
CA ALA A 53 -15.26 -4.70 -10.36
C ALA A 53 -14.67 -3.28 -10.43
N MET A 54 -13.35 -3.14 -10.58
CA MET A 54 -12.68 -1.84 -10.72
C MET A 54 -13.04 -1.13 -12.03
N CYS A 55 -12.97 -1.84 -13.16
CA CYS A 55 -13.34 -1.28 -14.46
C CYS A 55 -14.84 -1.00 -14.56
N ALA A 56 -15.68 -1.82 -13.92
CA ALA A 56 -17.11 -1.60 -13.83
C ALA A 56 -17.42 -0.34 -13.00
N ASP A 57 -16.74 -0.14 -11.86
CA ASP A 57 -16.89 1.06 -11.04
C ASP A 57 -16.44 2.33 -11.78
N ALA A 58 -15.28 2.27 -12.44
CA ALA A 58 -14.75 3.39 -13.22
C ALA A 58 -15.71 3.78 -14.36
N ARG A 59 -16.27 2.83 -15.09
CA ARG A 59 -17.27 3.11 -16.15
C ARG A 59 -18.58 3.67 -15.60
N ALA A 60 -18.98 3.27 -14.39
CA ALA A 60 -20.17 3.79 -13.73
C ALA A 60 -19.95 5.17 -13.08
N THR A 61 -18.69 5.61 -12.97
CA THR A 61 -18.32 6.90 -12.37
C THR A 61 -18.29 7.99 -13.44
N GLU A 62 -18.85 9.16 -13.15
CA GLU A 62 -18.79 10.29 -14.07
C GLU A 62 -17.35 10.70 -14.38
N PRO A 63 -17.00 11.01 -15.66
CA PRO A 63 -15.63 11.40 -16.03
C PRO A 63 -15.07 12.58 -15.22
N ARG A 64 -15.92 13.53 -14.83
CA ARG A 64 -15.54 14.67 -14.00
C ARG A 64 -15.07 14.23 -12.60
N VAL A 65 -15.66 13.19 -12.03
CA VAL A 65 -15.28 12.64 -10.73
C VAL A 65 -13.92 11.94 -10.86
N LEU A 66 -13.71 11.15 -11.92
CA LEU A 66 -12.41 10.52 -12.19
C LEU A 66 -11.29 11.56 -12.36
N TRP A 67 -11.52 12.61 -13.14
CA TRP A 67 -10.57 13.71 -13.28
C TRP A 67 -10.30 14.42 -11.95
N THR A 68 -11.35 14.61 -11.14
CA THR A 68 -11.23 15.19 -9.79
C THR A 68 -10.34 14.33 -8.90
N ARG A 69 -10.48 12.99 -8.93
CA ARG A 69 -9.62 12.06 -8.18
C ARG A 69 -8.15 12.23 -8.56
N THR A 70 -7.82 12.27 -9.86
CA THR A 70 -6.44 12.47 -10.34
C THR A 70 -5.88 13.81 -9.87
N ARG A 71 -6.62 14.91 -10.06
CA ARG A 71 -6.19 16.24 -9.63
C ARG A 71 -6.00 16.34 -8.11
N GLN A 72 -6.88 15.73 -7.32
CA GLN A 72 -6.74 15.73 -5.87
C GLN A 72 -5.49 14.98 -5.41
N ARG A 73 -5.10 13.88 -6.07
CA ARG A 73 -3.84 13.19 -5.77
C ARG A 73 -2.64 14.10 -5.96
N GLU A 74 -2.59 14.84 -7.06
CA GLU A 74 -1.53 15.84 -7.30
C GLU A 74 -1.52 16.92 -6.21
N GLN A 75 -2.68 17.44 -5.82
CA GLN A 75 -2.80 18.43 -4.75
C GLN A 75 -2.36 17.90 -3.38
N ILE A 76 -2.60 16.61 -3.10
CA ILE A 76 -2.14 15.95 -1.87
C ILE A 76 -0.62 15.82 -1.90
N ALA A 77 -0.03 15.35 -3.00
CA ALA A 77 1.41 15.23 -3.15
C ALA A 77 2.10 16.59 -2.92
N MET A 78 1.62 17.66 -3.57
CA MET A 78 2.12 19.02 -3.36
C MET A 78 2.00 19.47 -1.90
N ALA A 79 0.87 19.20 -1.23
CA ALA A 79 0.68 19.58 0.17
C ALA A 79 1.67 18.85 1.11
N LEU A 80 1.98 17.58 0.83
CA LEU A 80 2.96 16.81 1.59
C LEU A 80 4.39 17.28 1.33
N GLU A 81 4.73 17.61 0.07
CA GLU A 81 6.02 18.24 -0.30
C GLU A 81 6.22 19.58 0.41
N ASP A 82 5.17 20.40 0.47
CA ASP A 82 5.12 21.68 1.20
C ASP A 82 5.06 21.52 2.73
N LYS A 83 5.11 20.27 3.23
CA LYS A 83 5.02 19.91 4.67
C LYS A 83 3.74 20.38 5.36
N CYS A 84 2.66 20.56 4.61
CA CYS A 84 1.34 20.96 5.09
C CYS A 84 0.44 19.73 5.22
N HIS A 85 0.77 18.86 6.20
CA HIS A 85 0.09 17.58 6.39
C HIS A 85 -1.39 17.73 6.77
N GLU A 86 -1.78 18.78 7.51
CA GLU A 86 -3.19 19.05 7.85
C GLU A 86 -4.03 19.32 6.60
N ARG A 87 -3.44 20.02 5.61
CA ARG A 87 -4.09 20.23 4.30
C ARG A 87 -4.17 18.92 3.53
N ALA A 88 -3.13 18.09 3.60
CA ALA A 88 -3.13 16.78 2.96
C ALA A 88 -4.24 15.87 3.55
N GLU A 89 -4.43 15.85 4.88
CA GLU A 89 -5.52 15.12 5.55
C GLU A 89 -6.89 15.51 5.00
N ILE A 90 -7.19 16.82 4.96
CA ILE A 90 -8.46 17.34 4.43
C ILE A 90 -8.66 16.91 2.98
N LEU A 91 -7.61 16.95 2.17
CA LEU A 91 -7.68 16.54 0.75
C LEU A 91 -7.85 15.02 0.60
N ILE A 92 -7.25 14.20 1.47
CA ILE A 92 -7.43 12.74 1.50
C ILE A 92 -8.86 12.38 1.85
N GLU A 93 -9.47 13.02 2.85
CA GLU A 93 -10.87 12.76 3.19
C GLU A 93 -11.81 13.17 2.04
N ARG A 94 -11.59 14.34 1.44
CA ARG A 94 -12.35 14.75 0.24
C ARG A 94 -12.17 13.81 -0.94
N LEU A 95 -10.98 13.24 -1.11
CA LEU A 95 -10.74 12.22 -2.13
C LEU A 95 -11.51 10.93 -1.81
N ALA A 96 -11.55 10.53 -0.54
CA ALA A 96 -12.28 9.35 -0.09
C ALA A 96 -13.80 9.47 -0.33
N GLU A 97 -14.36 10.66 -0.15
CA GLU A 97 -15.78 10.97 -0.43
C GLU A 97 -16.16 10.76 -1.90
N THR A 98 -15.21 10.83 -2.84
CA THR A 98 -15.49 10.56 -4.25
C THR A 98 -15.80 9.10 -4.54
N TYR A 99 -15.51 8.18 -3.61
CA TYR A 99 -15.77 6.75 -3.76
C TYR A 99 -17.09 6.35 -3.10
N LEU A 100 -18.13 6.20 -3.93
CA LEU A 100 -19.49 5.91 -3.46
C LEU A 100 -19.70 4.45 -3.04
N ARG A 101 -18.90 3.53 -3.60
CA ARG A 101 -19.01 2.11 -3.29
C ARG A 101 -18.20 1.74 -2.03
N PRO A 102 -18.69 0.78 -1.24
CA PRO A 102 -17.94 0.25 -0.12
C PRO A 102 -16.76 -0.61 -0.63
N LEU A 103 -15.74 -0.80 0.22
CA LEU A 103 -14.47 -1.45 -0.14
C LEU A 103 -14.64 -2.92 -0.58
N GLU A 104 -15.69 -3.58 -0.12
CA GLU A 104 -16.05 -4.94 -0.50
C GLU A 104 -16.51 -5.03 -1.96
N GLN A 105 -17.01 -3.92 -2.51
CA GLN A 105 -17.56 -3.85 -3.87
C GLN A 105 -16.59 -3.21 -4.88
N ALA A 106 -15.80 -2.22 -4.47
CA ALA A 106 -14.82 -1.58 -5.34
C ALA A 106 -13.59 -1.10 -4.56
N LEU A 107 -12.42 -1.27 -5.18
CA LEU A 107 -11.16 -0.79 -4.62
C LEU A 107 -11.05 0.72 -4.76
N ARG A 108 -10.50 1.38 -3.73
CA ARG A 108 -10.26 2.82 -3.72
C ARG A 108 -8.82 3.11 -4.12
N LEU A 109 -8.45 2.68 -5.32
CA LEU A 109 -7.06 2.68 -5.78
C LEU A 109 -6.38 4.06 -5.70
N GLY A 110 -7.11 5.17 -5.79
CA GLY A 110 -6.49 6.49 -5.65
C GLY A 110 -6.08 6.88 -4.23
N LEU A 111 -6.49 6.13 -3.21
CA LEU A 111 -6.20 6.46 -1.81
C LEU A 111 -4.92 5.82 -1.27
N TRP A 112 -4.49 4.66 -1.77
CA TRP A 112 -3.42 3.90 -1.11
C TRP A 112 -2.10 4.65 -1.04
N GLU A 113 -1.70 5.33 -2.12
CA GLU A 113 -0.44 6.07 -2.19
C GLU A 113 -0.49 7.32 -1.29
N PRO A 114 -1.50 8.22 -1.40
CA PRO A 114 -1.67 9.33 -0.46
C PRO A 114 -1.66 8.91 1.01
N LEU A 115 -2.35 7.82 1.35
CA LEU A 115 -2.39 7.29 2.72
C LEU A 115 -1.05 6.72 3.17
N THR A 116 -0.29 6.09 2.27
CA THR A 116 1.06 5.59 2.58
C THR A 116 2.04 6.75 2.78
N LEU A 117 1.94 7.81 1.96
CA LEU A 117 2.79 9.00 2.09
C LEU A 117 2.54 9.74 3.41
N ILE A 118 1.28 9.99 3.77
CA ILE A 118 0.98 10.66 5.03
C ILE A 118 1.34 9.79 6.25
N ALA A 119 1.23 8.47 6.14
CA ALA A 119 1.71 7.57 7.19
C ALA A 119 3.23 7.71 7.42
N GLY A 120 4.00 7.93 6.35
CA GLY A 120 5.43 8.23 6.46
C GLY A 120 5.71 9.55 7.19
N VAL A 121 4.87 10.58 6.97
CA VAL A 121 4.93 11.84 7.71
C VAL A 121 4.67 11.60 9.21
N TYR A 122 3.61 10.88 9.55
CA TYR A 122 3.30 10.54 10.95
C TYR A 122 4.40 9.71 11.63
N ASP A 123 5.02 8.74 10.92
CA ASP A 123 6.18 7.99 11.45
C ASP A 123 7.35 8.94 11.77
N GLY A 124 7.62 9.91 10.89
CA GLY A 124 8.61 10.96 11.11
C GLY A 124 8.32 11.82 12.35
N LEU A 125 7.04 12.15 12.56
CA LEU A 125 6.55 12.92 13.71
C LEU A 125 6.36 12.07 14.98
N LYS A 126 6.66 10.76 14.94
CA LYS A 126 6.46 9.80 16.04
C LYS A 126 4.99 9.63 16.47
N GLN A 127 4.05 9.97 15.59
CA GLN A 127 2.61 9.79 15.74
C GLN A 127 2.21 8.39 15.29
N GLN A 128 2.50 7.39 16.15
CA GLN A 128 2.46 5.98 15.76
C GLN A 128 1.05 5.43 15.58
N ASP A 129 0.05 5.99 16.27
CA ASP A 129 -1.33 5.54 16.12
C ASP A 129 -1.94 6.06 14.81
N GLU A 130 -1.65 7.32 14.46
CA GLU A 130 -2.03 7.95 13.20
C GLU A 130 -1.34 7.27 12.01
N ALA A 131 -0.04 6.97 12.12
CA ALA A 131 0.68 6.20 11.11
C ALA A 131 0.05 4.81 10.89
N ARG A 132 -0.32 4.12 11.97
CA ARG A 132 -0.94 2.80 11.91
C ARG A 132 -2.30 2.83 11.24
N GLU A 133 -3.14 3.80 11.61
CA GLU A 133 -4.47 3.98 11.02
C GLU A 133 -4.36 4.31 9.52
N ALA A 134 -3.47 5.23 9.14
CA ALA A 134 -3.23 5.58 7.74
C ALA A 134 -2.77 4.36 6.91
N VAL A 135 -1.84 3.54 7.43
CA VAL A 135 -1.43 2.29 6.76
C VAL A 135 -2.58 1.30 6.64
N SER A 136 -3.37 1.12 7.71
CA SER A 136 -4.54 0.23 7.69
C SER A 136 -5.51 0.62 6.57
N ARG A 137 -5.83 1.91 6.46
CA ARG A 137 -6.66 2.46 5.38
C ARG A 137 -6.02 2.29 4.00
N ALA A 138 -4.70 2.48 3.87
CA ALA A 138 -3.98 2.31 2.61
C ALA A 138 -4.07 0.86 2.09
N LEU A 139 -3.82 -0.12 2.97
CA LEU A 139 -3.90 -1.54 2.64
C LEU A 139 -5.36 -1.96 2.36
N ALA A 140 -6.33 -1.44 3.11
CA ALA A 140 -7.74 -1.68 2.83
C ALA A 140 -8.17 -1.13 1.46
N ALA A 141 -7.66 0.04 1.05
CA ALA A 141 -7.98 0.68 -0.23
C ALA A 141 -7.61 -0.16 -1.45
N VAL A 142 -6.57 -1.00 -1.34
CA VAL A 142 -6.17 -1.98 -2.37
C VAL A 142 -6.66 -3.40 -2.11
N GLY A 143 -7.54 -3.59 -1.12
CA GLY A 143 -8.31 -4.81 -0.94
C GLY A 143 -7.70 -5.83 0.04
N PHE A 144 -6.71 -5.42 0.83
CA PHE A 144 -6.27 -6.24 1.96
C PHE A 144 -7.34 -6.27 3.05
N VAL A 145 -7.50 -7.44 3.68
CA VAL A 145 -8.30 -7.60 4.89
C VAL A 145 -7.35 -8.05 5.99
N ILE A 146 -7.09 -7.16 6.93
CA ILE A 146 -6.15 -7.36 8.04
C ILE A 146 -6.93 -7.41 9.34
N GLN A 147 -6.54 -8.30 10.24
CA GLN A 147 -7.10 -8.42 11.59
C GLN A 147 -6.01 -8.30 12.64
N GLY A 148 -6.39 -7.81 13.82
CA GLY A 148 -5.48 -7.63 14.95
C GLY A 148 -4.50 -6.48 14.73
N GLY A 149 -3.30 -6.60 15.31
CA GLY A 149 -2.32 -5.52 15.33
C GLY A 149 -1.86 -5.30 16.76
N VAL A 150 -2.47 -4.36 17.48
CA VAL A 150 -2.13 -4.07 18.88
C VAL A 150 -2.77 -5.10 19.82
N GLU A 151 -4.10 -5.24 19.77
CA GLU A 151 -4.87 -6.04 20.73
C GLU A 151 -5.02 -7.53 20.32
N GLY A 152 -4.24 -8.00 19.35
CA GLY A 152 -4.36 -9.37 18.85
C GLY A 152 -3.33 -9.77 17.79
N PRO A 153 -3.34 -11.03 17.33
CA PRO A 153 -2.45 -11.50 16.27
C PRO A 153 -2.67 -10.70 14.99
N LEU A 154 -1.60 -10.14 14.42
CA LEU A 154 -1.62 -9.47 13.13
C LEU A 154 -1.74 -10.53 12.03
N VAL A 155 -2.89 -10.60 11.37
CA VAL A 155 -3.18 -11.62 10.36
C VAL A 155 -3.77 -10.99 9.11
N VAL A 156 -3.16 -11.27 7.97
CA VAL A 156 -3.75 -11.02 6.65
C VAL A 156 -4.75 -12.13 6.34
N LYS A 157 -6.06 -11.82 6.38
CA LYS A 157 -7.13 -12.76 6.01
C LYS A 157 -7.33 -12.84 4.50
N LYS A 158 -7.07 -11.72 3.81
CA LYS A 158 -7.11 -11.64 2.36
C LYS A 158 -6.05 -10.65 1.92
N TRP A 159 -5.24 -11.07 0.97
CA TRP A 159 -4.29 -10.20 0.29
C TRP A 159 -5.02 -9.35 -0.75
N GLY A 160 -4.61 -8.08 -0.84
CA GLY A 160 -5.11 -7.16 -1.85
C GLY A 160 -4.30 -7.20 -3.14
N LEU A 161 -4.40 -6.13 -3.92
CA LEU A 161 -3.49 -5.88 -5.03
C LEU A 161 -2.09 -5.60 -4.44
N VAL A 162 -1.14 -6.51 -4.61
CA VAL A 162 0.26 -6.29 -4.22
C VAL A 162 0.93 -5.43 -5.29
N MET A 163 1.42 -4.26 -4.90
CA MET A 163 2.14 -3.29 -5.72
C MET A 163 3.44 -2.94 -4.99
N ASP A 164 4.50 -2.64 -5.73
CA ASP A 164 5.88 -2.60 -5.20
C ASP A 164 6.04 -1.62 -4.02
N ASN A 165 5.39 -0.46 -4.08
CA ASN A 165 5.47 0.56 -3.02
C ASN A 165 4.69 0.19 -1.74
N LEU A 166 3.85 -0.87 -1.75
CA LEU A 166 3.13 -1.31 -0.54
C LEU A 166 4.05 -1.93 0.50
N VAL A 167 5.27 -2.33 0.13
CA VAL A 167 6.29 -2.77 1.09
C VAL A 167 6.55 -1.67 2.12
N VAL A 168 6.58 -0.40 1.71
CA VAL A 168 6.77 0.75 2.61
C VAL A 168 5.66 0.85 3.65
N ALA A 169 4.39 0.60 3.25
CA ALA A 169 3.27 0.61 4.19
C ALA A 169 3.44 -0.46 5.29
N TRP A 170 3.83 -1.68 4.93
CA TRP A 170 4.11 -2.75 5.91
C TRP A 170 5.28 -2.40 6.84
N MET A 171 6.29 -1.71 6.33
CA MET A 171 7.45 -1.28 7.09
C MET A 171 7.08 -0.20 8.12
N ILE A 172 6.27 0.78 7.73
CA ILE A 172 5.71 1.79 8.64
C ILE A 172 4.86 1.11 9.72
N LEU A 173 4.00 0.15 9.35
CA LEU A 173 3.22 -0.62 10.32
C LEU A 173 4.12 -1.36 11.32
N GLY A 174 5.17 -2.03 10.84
CA GLY A 174 6.13 -2.71 11.70
C GLY A 174 6.79 -1.78 12.72
N LYS A 175 7.27 -0.61 12.27
CA LYS A 175 7.82 0.42 13.16
C LYS A 175 6.80 0.90 14.20
N SER A 176 5.56 1.15 13.79
CA SER A 176 4.49 1.61 14.68
C SER A 176 4.10 0.61 15.77
N LEU A 177 4.38 -0.67 15.53
CA LEU A 177 4.10 -1.76 16.47
C LEU A 177 5.31 -2.09 17.34
N LEU A 178 6.52 -1.62 17.00
CA LEU A 178 7.76 -2.09 17.63
C LEU A 178 7.79 -1.88 19.15
N LYS A 179 7.26 -0.75 19.64
CA LYS A 179 7.23 -0.42 21.07
C LYS A 179 6.04 -1.05 21.82
N VAL A 180 4.90 -1.23 21.14
CA VAL A 180 3.63 -1.62 21.78
C VAL A 180 3.30 -3.10 21.64
N ALA A 181 3.75 -3.73 20.55
CA ALA A 181 3.52 -5.13 20.24
C ALA A 181 4.69 -5.71 19.39
N PRO A 182 5.87 -5.94 19.99
CA PRO A 182 7.09 -6.31 19.25
C PRO A 182 6.94 -7.56 18.37
N GLU A 183 6.22 -8.59 18.85
CA GLU A 183 5.95 -9.80 18.05
C GLU A 183 5.15 -9.49 16.78
N ARG A 184 4.29 -8.47 16.85
CA ARG A 184 3.42 -8.03 15.74
C ARG A 184 4.20 -7.17 14.77
N ALA A 185 5.18 -6.41 15.26
CA ALA A 185 6.16 -5.73 14.41
C ALA A 185 6.96 -6.74 13.56
N ILE A 186 7.46 -7.82 14.18
CA ILE A 186 8.15 -8.90 13.45
C ILE A 186 7.22 -9.52 12.41
N GLN A 187 5.94 -9.74 12.75
CA GLN A 187 4.96 -10.27 11.81
C GLN A 187 4.68 -9.30 10.65
N ALA A 188 4.62 -7.99 10.90
CA ALA A 188 4.48 -6.97 9.86
C ALA A 188 5.68 -6.96 8.91
N GLU A 189 6.92 -7.10 9.44
CA GLU A 189 8.12 -7.23 8.61
C GLU A 189 8.06 -8.49 7.72
N ARG A 190 7.59 -9.62 8.26
CA ARG A 190 7.37 -10.84 7.45
C ARG A 190 6.37 -10.60 6.31
N TYR A 191 5.31 -9.83 6.56
CA TYR A 191 4.39 -9.44 5.50
C TYR A 191 5.01 -8.47 4.50
N ALA A 192 5.91 -7.57 4.94
CA ALA A 192 6.69 -6.71 4.05
C ALA A 192 7.57 -7.55 3.11
N ARG A 193 8.31 -8.53 3.65
CA ARG A 193 9.15 -9.47 2.88
C ARG A 193 8.34 -10.31 1.91
N MET A 194 7.16 -10.78 2.33
CA MET A 194 6.25 -11.52 1.46
C MET A 194 5.71 -10.65 0.31
N ALA A 195 5.29 -9.41 0.60
CA ALA A 195 4.85 -8.47 -0.42
C ALA A 195 5.98 -8.18 -1.42
N TYR A 196 7.21 -7.99 -0.93
CA TYR A 196 8.39 -7.81 -1.76
C TYR A 196 8.68 -9.02 -2.65
N LEU A 197 8.66 -10.24 -2.10
CA LEU A 197 8.87 -11.47 -2.84
C LEU A 197 7.83 -11.67 -3.96
N ILE A 198 6.58 -11.29 -3.70
CA ILE A 198 5.50 -11.32 -4.70
C ILE A 198 5.77 -10.30 -5.81
N SER A 199 6.11 -9.06 -5.45
CA SER A 199 6.33 -7.94 -6.36
C SER A 199 7.60 -8.06 -7.20
N VAL A 200 8.74 -8.20 -6.53
CA VAL A 200 10.08 -8.17 -7.14
C VAL A 200 10.48 -9.52 -7.72
N GLY A 201 9.96 -10.60 -7.15
CA GLY A 201 10.25 -11.94 -7.63
C GLY A 201 11.25 -12.72 -6.78
N GLU A 202 11.98 -12.04 -5.90
CA GLU A 202 13.01 -12.58 -5.03
C GLU A 202 13.01 -11.85 -3.68
N GLU A 203 13.79 -12.35 -2.71
CA GLU A 203 13.89 -11.78 -1.35
C GLU A 203 15.34 -11.41 -0.98
N ALA A 204 16.33 -11.88 -1.73
CA ALA A 204 17.75 -11.69 -1.40
C ALA A 204 18.16 -10.21 -1.41
N SER A 205 17.52 -9.38 -2.22
CA SER A 205 17.80 -7.94 -2.25
C SER A 205 16.94 -7.09 -1.31
N PHE A 206 15.99 -7.70 -0.57
CA PHE A 206 15.12 -6.99 0.38
C PHE A 206 15.91 -6.15 1.39
N ASP A 207 16.91 -6.74 2.05
CA ASP A 207 17.67 -6.04 3.09
C ASP A 207 18.59 -4.95 2.52
N ALA A 208 19.01 -5.06 1.25
CA ALA A 208 19.73 -3.99 0.56
C ALA A 208 18.80 -2.81 0.22
N THR A 209 17.55 -3.10 -0.15
CA THR A 209 16.55 -2.07 -0.48
C THR A 209 15.96 -1.40 0.76
N TYR A 210 15.57 -2.18 1.78
CA TYR A 210 14.80 -1.71 2.94
C TYR A 210 15.48 -1.93 4.29
N GLY A 211 16.55 -2.71 4.36
CA GLY A 211 17.19 -3.09 5.62
C GLY A 211 17.83 -1.91 6.37
N MET A 212 18.22 -0.84 5.68
CA MET A 212 18.65 0.40 6.35
C MET A 212 17.51 1.06 7.14
N SER A 213 16.28 1.03 6.61
CA SER A 213 15.10 1.61 7.27
C SER A 213 14.65 0.84 8.52
N LEU A 214 14.87 -0.48 8.57
CA LEU A 214 14.62 -1.32 9.76
C LEU A 214 15.67 -1.14 10.84
N LYS A 215 16.95 -1.16 10.46
CA LYS A 215 18.07 -1.04 11.41
C LYS A 215 18.05 0.29 12.14
N VAL A 216 17.73 1.38 11.45
CA VAL A 216 17.54 2.71 12.07
C VAL A 216 16.39 2.69 13.08
N ALA A 217 15.25 2.07 12.74
CA ALA A 217 14.11 1.97 13.66
C ALA A 217 14.41 1.11 14.90
N THR A 218 15.10 -0.03 14.74
CA THR A 218 15.53 -0.88 15.86
C THR A 218 16.62 -0.23 16.71
N ALA A 219 17.53 0.53 16.08
CA ALA A 219 18.57 1.27 16.78
C ALA A 219 17.95 2.40 17.62
N HIS A 220 16.98 3.15 17.11
CA HIS A 220 16.25 4.15 17.92
C HIS A 220 15.47 3.52 19.08
N ALA A 221 14.89 2.33 18.91
CA ALA A 221 14.23 1.62 20.01
C ALA A 221 15.20 1.14 21.10
N SER A 222 16.47 0.87 20.76
CA SER A 222 17.52 0.57 21.73
C SER A 222 18.26 1.83 22.25
N PHE A 223 18.23 2.93 21.50
CA PHE A 223 18.83 4.23 21.85
C PHE A 223 17.91 5.17 22.63
N ASP A 224 16.61 4.91 22.77
CA ASP A 224 15.72 5.69 23.66
C ASP A 224 16.11 5.58 25.16
N GLY A 225 17.26 4.97 25.47
CA GLY A 225 18.00 5.12 26.73
C GLY A 225 19.09 6.20 26.76
N GLN A 226 19.40 6.92 25.67
CA GLN A 226 20.40 7.99 25.64
C GLN A 226 20.22 8.99 24.47
N VAL A 227 20.43 10.27 24.76
CA VAL A 227 19.93 11.47 24.07
C VAL A 227 20.72 11.91 22.82
N GLU A 228 20.01 12.61 21.92
CA GLU A 228 20.39 13.63 20.91
C GLU A 228 20.94 13.24 19.51
N GLY A 229 20.30 13.82 18.48
CA GLY A 229 20.99 14.41 17.33
C GLY A 229 20.54 13.99 15.90
N GLN A 230 19.81 14.89 15.23
CA GLN A 230 19.66 15.08 13.77
C GLN A 230 19.19 13.92 12.87
N VAL A 231 18.08 14.15 12.13
CA VAL A 231 17.68 13.31 11.00
C VAL A 231 17.42 14.18 9.77
N GLU A 232 18.28 14.01 8.76
CA GLU A 232 18.12 14.51 7.40
C GLU A 232 16.99 13.75 6.68
N GLY A 233 16.30 14.46 5.78
CA GLY A 233 15.08 14.02 5.10
C GLY A 233 15.28 12.85 4.13
N TRP A 234 14.26 12.03 4.00
CA TRP A 234 14.20 10.91 3.08
C TRP A 234 13.50 11.32 1.77
N VAL A 235 14.17 11.08 0.64
CA VAL A 235 13.62 11.07 -0.73
C VAL A 235 13.92 9.69 -1.32
N VAL A 236 12.89 8.90 -1.59
CA VAL A 236 12.70 8.06 -2.81
C VAL A 236 11.20 7.84 -2.96
#